data_AF-A0A2E0GWW4-F1
#
_entry.id   AF-A0A2E0GWW4-F1
#
_cell.length_a   1.000
_cell.length_b   1.000
_cell.length_c   1.000
_cell.angle_alpha   90.00
_cell.angle_beta   90.00
_cell.angle_gamma   90.00
#
_symmetry.space_group_name_H-M   'P 1'
#
loop_
_entity.id
_entity.type
_entity.pdbx_description
1 polymer ?
#
loop_
_entity_poly.entity_id
_entity_poly.type
_entity_poly.pdbx_seq_one_letter_code
_entity_poly.pdbx_strand_id
1 'polypeptide(L)'
;MHTLSVIFQQCHHHELTYDGKPVCLIQPPMLTSQSFIVMTDESDDDKLLAVVTLTDEATKVFRKSTSMAKGQQLAIILKSSAKSKNSGWLTQTSCKDETTILNIVTVRTELGVILQIVGWQSQQKIQQLIASIKQRQDP
;
A
#
# COMPACT_ATOMS: atom_id res chain seq x y z
N MET A 1 2.13 -13.60 3.34
CA MET A 1 1.18 -13.11 2.32
C MET A 1 1.15 -11.60 2.41
N HIS A 2 1.08 -10.89 1.29
CA HIS A 2 1.13 -9.43 1.28
C HIS A 2 -0.23 -8.83 0.90
N THR A 3 -0.68 -7.80 1.64
CA THR A 3 -1.88 -7.00 1.35
C THR A 3 -1.47 -5.55 1.19
N LEU A 4 -1.68 -5.00 0.00
CA LEU A 4 -1.49 -3.57 -0.23
C LEU A 4 -2.77 -2.82 0.16
N SER A 5 -2.64 -1.67 0.83
CA SER A 5 -3.76 -0.83 1.25
C SER A 5 -3.43 0.65 1.15
N VAL A 6 -4.44 1.49 0.95
CA VAL A 6 -4.32 2.96 0.97
C VAL A 6 -5.13 3.50 2.14
N ILE A 7 -4.48 4.27 3.02
CA ILE A 7 -5.01 4.66 4.32
C ILE A 7 -4.65 6.13 4.62
N PHE A 8 -5.54 6.89 5.25
CA PHE A 8 -5.21 8.23 5.75
C PHE A 8 -4.26 8.18 6.95
N GLN A 9 -3.45 9.23 7.09
CA GLN A 9 -2.57 9.43 8.24
C GLN A 9 -3.13 10.49 9.21
N GLN A 10 -3.24 10.15 10.50
CA GLN A 10 -3.40 11.10 11.61
C GLN A 10 -2.63 10.61 12.84
N CYS A 11 -1.88 11.50 13.48
CA CYS A 11 -1.05 11.22 14.65
C CYS A 11 -1.87 10.91 15.91
N HIS A 12 -2.17 9.65 16.18
CA HIS A 12 -2.35 9.14 17.53
C HIS A 12 -1.93 7.64 17.58
N HIS A 13 -0.81 7.38 18.27
CA HIS A 13 -0.34 6.10 18.80
C HIS A 13 -0.42 4.90 17.84
N HIS A 14 0.65 4.69 17.04
CA HIS A 14 1.26 3.41 16.65
C HIS A 14 2.52 3.76 15.83
N GLU A 15 3.69 3.28 16.26
CA GLU A 15 5.01 3.71 15.75
C GLU A 15 5.41 2.98 14.46
N LEU A 16 4.76 3.30 13.34
CA LEU A 16 5.39 3.07 12.04
C LEU A 16 6.32 4.24 11.73
N THR A 17 7.39 4.00 10.99
CA THR A 17 8.28 5.07 10.54
C THR A 17 8.36 5.10 9.01
N TYR A 18 8.45 6.31 8.46
CA TYR A 18 8.69 6.57 7.05
C TYR A 18 9.67 7.73 6.95
N ASP A 19 10.79 7.56 6.21
CA ASP A 19 11.90 8.51 6.16
C ASP A 19 12.39 8.98 7.55
N GLY A 20 12.45 8.05 8.51
CA GLY A 20 12.86 8.31 9.89
C GLY A 20 11.85 9.10 10.73
N LYS A 21 10.66 9.42 10.20
CA LYS A 21 9.59 10.12 10.91
C LYS A 21 8.48 9.16 11.35
N PRO A 22 7.91 9.32 12.55
CA PRO A 22 6.78 8.52 12.98
C PRO A 22 5.53 8.83 12.16
N VAL A 23 4.76 7.78 11.84
CA VAL A 23 3.55 7.81 11.03
C VAL A 23 2.48 7.00 11.73
N CYS A 24 1.28 7.57 11.83
CA CYS A 24 0.11 6.89 12.42
C CYS A 24 -0.98 6.73 11.36
N LEU A 25 -1.50 5.51 11.22
CA LEU A 25 -2.47 5.14 10.20
C LEU A 25 -3.88 5.07 10.77
N ILE A 26 -4.87 5.66 10.09
CA ILE A 26 -6.28 5.63 10.52
C ILE A 26 -7.02 4.49 9.83
N GLN A 27 -7.46 3.48 10.57
CA GLN A 27 -8.33 2.44 10.00
C GLN A 27 -9.80 2.90 9.96
N PRO A 28 -10.61 2.44 8.99
CA PRO A 28 -10.34 1.41 7.98
C PRO A 28 -9.64 1.91 6.69
N PRO A 29 -8.98 1.01 5.93
CA PRO A 29 -8.39 1.36 4.64
C PRO A 29 -9.45 1.76 3.61
N MET A 30 -9.13 2.75 2.78
CA MET A 30 -10.00 3.18 1.67
C MET A 30 -9.95 2.21 0.49
N LEU A 31 -8.76 1.69 0.19
CA LEU A 31 -8.51 0.74 -0.89
C LEU A 31 -7.72 -0.45 -0.35
N THR A 32 -7.96 -1.63 -0.92
CA THR A 32 -7.22 -2.86 -0.62
C THR A 32 -6.80 -3.56 -1.91
N SER A 33 -6.02 -4.64 -1.84
CA SER A 33 -5.56 -5.38 -3.02
C SER A 33 -6.67 -5.89 -3.96
N GLN A 34 -7.91 -5.98 -3.49
CA GLN A 34 -9.07 -6.34 -4.30
C GLN A 34 -9.57 -5.18 -5.18
N SER A 35 -9.14 -3.95 -4.86
CA SER A 35 -9.49 -2.74 -5.58
C SER A 35 -8.64 -2.49 -6.84
N PHE A 36 -7.66 -3.36 -7.13
CA PHE A 36 -6.65 -3.15 -8.16
C PHE A 36 -6.87 -4.11 -9.33
N ILE A 37 -6.92 -3.58 -10.56
CA ILE A 37 -7.02 -4.38 -11.80
C ILE A 37 -5.63 -4.86 -12.21
N VAL A 38 -4.67 -3.93 -12.29
CA VAL A 38 -3.31 -4.20 -12.75
C VAL A 38 -2.33 -3.33 -11.96
N MET A 39 -1.14 -3.88 -11.71
CA MET A 39 0.02 -3.11 -11.29
C MET A 39 1.16 -3.35 -12.29
N THR A 40 1.75 -2.27 -12.80
CA THR A 40 2.91 -2.28 -13.71
C THR A 40 4.05 -1.48 -13.11
N ASP A 41 5.28 -1.87 -13.42
CA ASP A 41 6.47 -1.06 -13.19
C ASP A 41 6.71 -0.15 -14.40
N GLU A 42 6.99 1.12 -14.13
CA GLU A 42 7.37 2.11 -15.13
C GLU A 42 8.64 2.85 -14.69
N SER A 43 9.40 3.32 -15.67
CA SER A 43 10.53 4.23 -15.47
C SER A 43 10.22 5.55 -16.19
N ASP A 44 10.13 6.65 -15.45
CA ASP A 44 9.86 7.99 -15.97
C ASP A 44 10.91 8.96 -15.44
N ASP A 45 11.67 9.62 -16.32
CA ASP A 45 12.64 10.67 -16.00
C ASP A 45 13.44 10.43 -14.69
N ASP A 46 14.25 9.36 -14.67
CA ASP A 46 15.07 8.89 -13.54
C ASP A 46 14.31 8.38 -12.30
N LYS A 47 12.99 8.23 -12.39
CA LYS A 47 12.16 7.71 -11.28
C LYS A 47 11.60 6.34 -11.63
N LEU A 48 11.78 5.42 -10.69
CA LEU A 48 11.12 4.12 -10.70
C LEU A 48 9.79 4.23 -9.97
N LEU A 49 8.72 3.82 -10.64
CA LEU A 49 7.37 3.92 -10.11
C LEU A 49 6.53 2.67 -10.41
N ALA A 50 5.64 2.35 -9.46
CA ALA A 50 4.62 1.32 -9.65
C ALA A 50 3.30 2.03 -9.97
N VAL A 51 2.74 1.75 -11.14
CA VAL A 51 1.44 2.26 -11.57
C VAL A 51 0.37 1.24 -11.21
N VAL A 52 -0.64 1.67 -10.46
CA VAL A 52 -1.78 0.83 -10.06
C VAL A 52 -3.04 1.36 -10.73
N THR A 53 -3.66 0.51 -11.54
CA THR A 53 -4.97 0.78 -12.15
C THR A 53 -6.06 0.25 -11.22
N LEU A 54 -6.98 1.12 -10.83
CA LEU A 54 -8.09 0.78 -9.93
C LEU A 54 -9.30 0.23 -10.69
N THR A 55 -10.16 -0.56 -10.04
CA THR A 55 -11.49 -0.91 -10.58
C THR A 55 -12.37 0.32 -10.71
N ASP A 56 -13.45 0.26 -11.48
CA ASP A 56 -14.40 1.38 -11.62
C ASP A 56 -15.05 1.74 -10.28
N GLU A 57 -15.43 0.74 -9.49
CA GLU A 57 -15.98 0.92 -8.14
C GLU A 57 -14.95 1.56 -7.20
N ALA A 58 -13.73 1.03 -7.21
CA ALA A 58 -12.63 1.56 -6.42
C ALA A 58 -12.28 3.00 -6.80
N THR A 59 -12.28 3.30 -8.10
CA THR A 59 -12.05 4.66 -8.63
C THR A 59 -13.10 5.63 -8.10
N LYS A 60 -14.39 5.26 -8.13
CA LYS A 60 -15.47 6.12 -7.60
C LYS A 60 -15.29 6.41 -6.11
N VAL A 61 -14.99 5.38 -5.32
CA VAL A 61 -14.73 5.53 -3.89
C VAL A 61 -13.49 6.40 -3.65
N PHE A 62 -12.40 6.11 -4.34
CA PHE A 62 -11.12 6.82 -4.19
C PHE A 62 -11.23 8.30 -4.56
N ARG A 63 -11.87 8.63 -5.70
CA ARG A 63 -12.17 10.01 -6.09
C ARG A 63 -13.00 10.74 -5.06
N LYS A 64 -14.10 10.13 -4.60
CA LYS A 64 -14.97 10.74 -3.60
C LYS A 64 -14.18 11.06 -2.32
N SER A 65 -13.45 10.09 -1.78
CA SER A 65 -12.69 10.27 -0.54
C SER A 65 -11.55 11.28 -0.68
N THR A 66 -10.84 11.30 -1.80
CA THR A 66 -9.74 12.28 -2.02
C THR A 66 -10.26 13.68 -2.30
N SER A 67 -11.43 13.83 -2.92
CA SER A 67 -12.05 15.14 -3.15
C SER A 67 -12.34 15.89 -1.84
N MET A 68 -12.71 15.15 -0.78
CA MET A 68 -13.02 15.66 0.55
C MET A 68 -11.80 15.80 1.47
N ALA A 69 -10.63 15.33 1.04
CA ALA A 69 -9.45 15.20 1.89
C ALA A 69 -8.24 16.00 1.37
N LYS A 70 -8.48 17.09 0.62
CA LYS A 70 -7.42 17.99 0.17
C LYS A 70 -6.59 18.49 1.35
N GLY A 71 -5.27 18.44 1.19
CA GLY A 71 -4.30 18.77 2.23
C GLY A 71 -4.00 17.64 3.22
N GLN A 72 -4.74 16.52 3.17
CA GLN A 72 -4.43 15.35 3.99
C GLN A 72 -3.38 14.45 3.35
N GLN A 73 -2.74 13.62 4.16
CA GLN A 73 -1.75 12.64 3.72
C GLN A 73 -2.37 11.24 3.62
N LEU A 74 -2.09 10.57 2.51
CA LEU A 74 -2.41 9.17 2.26
C LEU A 74 -1.14 8.35 2.34
N ALA A 75 -1.15 7.31 3.15
CA ALA A 75 -0.14 6.29 3.19
C ALA A 75 -0.55 5.11 2.32
N ILE A 76 0.37 4.65 1.48
CA ILE A 76 0.27 3.39 0.76
C ILE A 76 1.11 2.38 1.55
N ILE A 77 0.46 1.33 2.03
CA ILE A 77 1.07 0.38 2.96
C ILE A 77 1.02 -1.04 2.42
N LEU A 78 2.02 -1.83 2.78
CA LEU A 78 2.10 -3.26 2.57
C LEU A 78 1.99 -3.96 3.92
N LYS A 79 0.94 -4.77 4.11
CA LYS A 79 0.81 -5.65 5.27
C LYS A 79 1.29 -7.05 4.91
N SER A 80 2.32 -7.54 5.57
CA SER A 80 2.95 -8.85 5.36
C SER A 80 2.59 -9.78 6.52
N SER A 81 1.78 -10.80 6.26
CA SER A 81 1.58 -11.88 7.22
C SER A 81 2.62 -12.98 6.98
N ALA A 82 3.44 -13.32 7.99
CA ALA A 82 4.30 -14.49 7.87
C ALA A 82 3.42 -15.76 7.87
N LYS A 83 3.57 -16.62 6.86
CA LYS A 83 3.11 -18.02 7.02
C LYS A 83 4.08 -18.67 7.99
N SER A 84 3.68 -18.93 9.24
CA SER A 84 4.50 -19.77 10.11
C SER A 84 4.63 -21.14 9.45
N LYS A 85 5.82 -21.48 8.96
CA LYS A 85 6.11 -22.87 8.62
C LYS A 85 6.08 -23.63 9.95
N ASN A 86 5.01 -24.38 10.18
CA ASN A 86 4.91 -25.30 11.31
C ASN A 86 5.96 -26.42 11.12
N SER A 87 7.18 -26.17 11.61
CA SER A 87 8.11 -27.22 12.00
C SER A 87 8.08 -27.31 13.52
N GLY A 88 7.37 -28.31 14.04
CA GLY A 88 7.61 -28.91 15.35
C GLY A 88 7.60 -28.00 16.59
N TRP A 89 6.50 -28.07 17.34
CA TRP A 89 6.41 -28.06 18.81
C TRP A 89 6.95 -26.83 19.59
N LEU A 90 6.00 -26.08 20.20
CA LEU A 90 6.11 -25.10 21.29
C LEU A 90 7.05 -23.89 21.08
N THR A 91 6.49 -22.78 20.59
CA THR A 91 6.48 -21.46 21.28
C THR A 91 5.55 -20.49 20.52
N GLN A 92 4.85 -19.64 21.30
CA GLN A 92 3.86 -18.62 20.91
C GLN A 92 3.77 -18.24 19.41
N THR A 93 2.61 -18.53 18.80
CA THR A 93 2.17 -17.97 17.52
C THR A 93 1.87 -16.48 17.67
N SER A 94 2.91 -15.64 17.67
CA SER A 94 2.74 -14.24 17.33
C SER A 94 2.80 -14.16 15.80
N CYS A 95 1.65 -14.34 15.14
CA CYS A 95 1.47 -13.81 13.78
C CYS A 95 1.56 -12.28 13.90
N LYS A 96 2.76 -11.72 13.94
CA LYS A 96 2.95 -10.28 13.78
C LYS A 96 2.81 -10.00 12.30
N ASP A 97 1.64 -9.50 11.91
CA ASP A 97 1.51 -8.85 10.61
C ASP A 97 2.46 -7.65 10.60
N GLU A 98 3.48 -7.72 9.76
CA GLU A 98 4.41 -6.61 9.55
C GLU A 98 3.72 -5.58 8.65
N THR A 99 3.75 -4.30 9.01
CA THR A 99 3.21 -3.23 8.16
C THR A 99 4.37 -2.35 7.71
N THR A 100 4.58 -2.28 6.40
CA THR A 100 5.59 -1.43 5.76
C THR A 100 4.89 -0.28 5.05
N ILE A 101 5.34 0.96 5.26
CA ILE A 101 4.86 2.11 4.49
C ILE A 101 5.70 2.18 3.20
N LEU A 102 5.05 2.03 2.05
CA LEU A 102 5.71 2.10 0.75
C LEU A 102 5.86 3.54 0.26
N ASN A 103 4.84 4.37 0.48
CA ASN A 103 4.82 5.75 0.03
C ASN A 103 3.83 6.58 0.85
N ILE A 104 4.08 7.88 0.99
CA ILE A 104 3.14 8.85 1.55
C ILE A 104 2.92 9.97 0.52
N VAL A 105 1.67 10.18 0.13
CA VAL A 105 1.28 11.20 -0.83
C VAL A 105 0.35 12.23 -0.17
N THR A 106 0.61 13.51 -0.42
CA THR A 106 -0.32 14.57 0.00
C THR A 106 -1.39 14.76 -1.07
N VAL A 107 -2.65 14.76 -0.67
CA VAL A 107 -3.79 14.97 -1.58
C VAL A 107 -3.83 16.45 -1.96
N ARG A 108 -3.29 16.79 -3.13
CA ARG A 108 -3.33 18.17 -3.66
C ARG A 108 -4.56 18.39 -4.54
N THR A 109 -4.90 17.39 -5.33
CA THR A 109 -6.04 17.37 -6.23
C THR A 109 -6.79 16.06 -6.05
N GLU A 110 -7.99 15.98 -6.63
CA GLU A 110 -8.68 14.70 -6.78
C GLU A 110 -7.76 13.70 -7.49
N LEU A 111 -7.54 12.55 -6.88
CA LEU A 111 -6.72 11.49 -7.46
C LEU A 111 -7.62 10.59 -8.32
N GLY A 112 -7.16 10.26 -9.52
CA GLY A 112 -7.97 9.63 -10.56
C GLY A 112 -7.97 8.09 -10.53
N VAL A 113 -8.08 7.51 -11.73
CA VAL A 113 -8.10 6.06 -11.98
C VAL A 113 -6.75 5.39 -11.68
N ILE A 114 -5.68 6.18 -11.76
CA ILE A 114 -4.30 5.72 -11.65
C ILE A 114 -3.72 6.19 -10.31
N LEU A 115 -3.18 5.24 -9.55
CA LEU A 115 -2.40 5.50 -8.34
C LEU A 115 -0.93 5.20 -8.63
N GLN A 116 -0.06 6.17 -8.39
CA GLN A 116 1.39 6.03 -8.56
C GLN A 116 2.08 5.83 -7.21
N ILE A 117 2.89 4.77 -7.10
CA ILE A 117 3.76 4.52 -5.96
C ILE A 117 5.18 4.85 -6.39
N VAL A 118 5.75 5.91 -5.84
CA VAL A 118 7.08 6.44 -6.18
C VAL A 118 8.10 6.15 -5.08
N GLY A 119 9.37 6.47 -5.31
CA GLY A 119 10.43 6.37 -4.29
C GLY A 119 11.11 5.00 -4.23
N TRP A 120 11.02 4.22 -5.31
CA TRP A 120 11.62 2.89 -5.37
C TRP A 120 13.12 2.95 -5.64
N GLN A 121 13.88 2.16 -4.90
CA GLN A 121 15.34 2.05 -5.06
C GLN A 121 15.77 1.11 -6.20
N SER A 122 14.87 0.23 -6.65
CA SER A 122 15.16 -0.76 -7.70
C SER A 122 13.88 -1.28 -8.32
N GLN A 123 13.89 -1.46 -9.64
CA GLN A 123 12.79 -2.01 -10.42
C GLN A 123 12.47 -3.46 -9.98
N GLN A 124 13.49 -4.21 -9.56
CA GLN A 124 13.32 -5.57 -9.04
C GLN A 124 12.40 -5.61 -7.81
N LYS A 125 12.47 -4.58 -6.93
CA LYS A 125 11.58 -4.49 -5.76
C LYS A 125 10.13 -4.25 -6.18
N ILE A 126 9.90 -3.47 -7.23
CA ILE A 126 8.56 -3.25 -7.79
C ILE A 126 8.00 -4.56 -8.36
N GLN A 127 8.80 -5.27 -9.16
CA GLN A 127 8.39 -6.54 -9.76
C GLN A 127 8.10 -7.61 -8.70
N GLN A 128 8.88 -7.66 -7.62
CA GLN A 128 8.61 -8.55 -6.48
C GLN A 128 7.29 -8.21 -5.78
N LEU A 129 6.99 -6.92 -5.59
CA LEU A 129 5.70 -6.47 -5.06
C LEU A 129 4.55 -6.91 -5.98
N ILE A 130 4.66 -6.63 -7.28
CA ILE A 130 3.65 -6.98 -8.29
C ILE A 130 3.39 -8.50 -8.25
N ALA A 131 4.43 -9.31 -8.30
CA ALA A 131 4.32 -10.76 -8.26
C ALA A 131 3.63 -11.24 -6.97
N SER A 132 3.98 -10.66 -5.82
CA SER A 132 3.36 -11.04 -4.55
C SER A 132 1.89 -10.64 -4.43
N ILE A 133 1.46 -9.56 -5.08
CA ILE A 133 0.06 -9.13 -5.08
C ILE A 133 -0.75 -9.99 -6.07
N LYS A 134 -0.20 -10.27 -7.26
CA LYS A 134 -0.85 -11.10 -8.29
C LYS A 134 -1.16 -12.52 -7.79
N GLN A 135 -0.27 -13.13 -7.02
CA GLN A 135 -0.51 -14.44 -6.38
C GLN A 135 -1.75 -14.49 -5.46
N ARG A 136 -2.36 -13.35 -5.13
CA ARG A 136 -3.60 -13.28 -4.35
C ARG A 136 -4.85 -13.07 -5.23
N GLN A 137 -4.66 -12.61 -6.46
CA GLN A 137 -5.75 -12.33 -7.41
C GLN A 137 -6.09 -13.56 -8.25
N ASP A 138 -5.15 -14.49 -8.44
CA ASP A 138 -5.42 -15.83 -8.95
C ASP A 138 -5.86 -16.76 -7.78
N PRO A 139 -7.04 -17.41 -7.86
CA PRO A 139 -7.53 -18.34 -6.85
C PRO A 139 -6.73 -19.66 -6.76
#